data_AF-A0A7C7D5Q5-F1
#
_entry.id   AF-A0A7C7D5Q5-F1
#
_cell.length_a   1.000
_cell.length_b   1.000
_cell.length_c   1.000
_cell.angle_alpha   90.00
_cell.angle_beta   90.00
_cell.angle_gamma   90.00
#
_symmetry.space_group_name_H-M   'P 1'
#
loop_
_entity.id
_entity.type
_entity.pdbx_description
1 polymer ?
#
loop_
_entity_poly.entity_id
_entity_poly.type
_entity_poly.pdbx_seq_one_letter_code
_entity_poly.pdbx_strand_id
1 'polypeptide(L)' 'MNLRRANLMDVEAMMSLINHFADQGLMLPRSRNSLYECLREFLVVEE' A
#
# COMPACT_ATOMS: atom_id res chain seq x y z
N MET A 1 -6.22 -8.04 14.74
CA MET A 1 -4.90 -8.26 14.08
C MET A 1 -4.97 -9.49 13.21
N ASN A 2 -5.53 -9.30 12.01
CA ASN A 2 -5.58 -10.31 10.97
C ASN A 2 -4.65 -9.88 9.83
N LEU A 3 -3.77 -10.77 9.39
CA LEU A 3 -2.89 -10.53 8.25
C LEU A 3 -3.50 -11.20 7.02
N ARG A 4 -3.82 -10.41 6.00
CA ARG A 4 -4.39 -10.94 4.75
C ARG A 4 -3.73 -10.34 3.52
N ARG A 5 -3.95 -10.98 2.37
CA ARG A 5 -3.58 -10.42 1.05
C ARG A 5 -4.33 -9.11 0.82
N ALA A 6 -3.62 -8.15 0.23
CA ALA A 6 -4.22 -6.90 -0.22
C ALA A 6 -5.23 -7.16 -1.34
N ASN A 7 -6.31 -6.38 -1.34
CA ASN A 7 -7.33 -6.36 -2.36
C ASN A 7 -7.46 -4.95 -2.97
N LEU A 8 -8.30 -4.80 -4.01
CA LEU A 8 -8.42 -3.52 -4.73
C LEU A 8 -8.91 -2.36 -3.84
N MET A 9 -9.68 -2.63 -2.80
CA MET A 9 -10.18 -1.62 -1.86
C MET A 9 -9.06 -1.06 -0.97
N ASP A 10 -8.00 -1.84 -0.75
CA ASP A 10 -6.88 -1.43 0.10
C ASP A 10 -5.93 -0.44 -0.61
N VAL A 11 -6.00 -0.34 -1.94
CA VAL A 11 -5.01 0.40 -2.77
C VAL A 11 -4.93 1.88 -2.39
N GLU A 12 -6.06 2.54 -2.13
CA GLU A 12 -6.04 3.96 -1.73
C GLU A 12 -5.39 4.16 -0.36
N ALA A 13 -5.75 3.32 0.63
CA ALA A 13 -5.17 3.37 1.96
C ALA A 13 -3.65 3.08 1.92
N MET A 14 -3.25 2.06 1.16
CA MET A 14 -1.85 1.72 0.93
C MET A 14 -1.08 2.88 0.28
N MET A 15 -1.63 3.47 -0.78
CA MET A 15 -0.99 4.59 -1.48
C MET A 15 -0.81 5.79 -0.57
N SER A 16 -1.84 6.15 0.20
CA SER A 16 -1.78 7.27 1.15
C SER A 16 -0.71 7.02 2.22
N LEU A 17 -0.64 5.80 2.76
CA LEU A 17 0.34 5.43 3.77
C LEU A 17 1.78 5.50 3.21
N ILE A 18 2.01 4.86 2.07
CA ILE A 18 3.34 4.82 1.45
C ILE A 18 3.81 6.22 1.10
N ASN A 19 2.95 7.04 0.48
CA ASN A 19 3.34 8.38 0.06
C ASN A 19 3.53 9.34 1.25
N HIS A 20 2.76 9.18 2.34
CA HIS A 20 2.98 9.94 3.56
C HIS A 20 4.40 9.76 4.13
N PHE A 21 4.91 8.52 4.12
CA PHE A 21 6.29 8.26 4.54
C PHE A 21 7.33 8.58 3.46
N ALA A 22 6.94 8.54 2.18
CA ALA A 22 7.81 8.97 1.08
C ALA A 22 8.09 10.47 1.13
N ASP A 23 7.11 11.29 1.47
CA ASP A 23 7.27 12.74 1.65
C ASP A 23 8.26 13.08 2.79
N GLN A 24 8.43 12.16 3.74
CA GLN A 24 9.43 12.26 4.82
C GLN A 24 10.80 11.68 4.43
N GLY A 25 10.95 11.15 3.22
CA GLY A 25 12.16 10.48 2.75
C GLY A 25 12.39 9.08 3.35
N LEU A 26 11.38 8.48 3.98
CA LEU A 26 11.47 7.18 4.64
C LEU A 26 11.09 6.01 3.73
N MET A 27 10.33 6.29 2.66
CA MET A 27 9.91 5.30 1.66
C MET A 27 10.06 5.85 0.25
N LEU A 28 9.98 4.95 -0.74
CA LEU A 28 9.87 5.36 -2.14
C LEU A 28 8.41 5.68 -2.48
N PRO A 29 8.12 6.80 -3.14
CA PRO A 29 6.75 7.13 -3.54
C PRO A 29 6.21 6.10 -4.54
N ARG A 30 4.91 5.84 -4.47
CA ARG A 30 4.22 4.88 -5.35
C ARG A 30 3.01 5.51 -6.01
N SER A 31 2.82 5.18 -7.29
CA SER A 31 1.63 5.54 -8.06
C SER A 31 0.55 4.45 -7.92
N ARG A 32 -0.72 4.79 -8.18
CA ARG A 32 -1.81 3.80 -8.19
C ARG A 32 -1.52 2.64 -9.16
N ASN A 33 -1.01 2.93 -10.34
CA ASN A 33 -0.72 1.90 -11.36
C ASN A 33 0.29 0.87 -10.84
N SER A 34 1.38 1.31 -10.21
CA SER A 34 2.38 0.41 -9.63
C SER A 34 1.79 -0.48 -8.54
N LEU A 35 0.88 0.06 -7.71
CA LEU A 35 0.20 -0.73 -6.68
C LEU A 35 -0.79 -1.73 -7.26
N TYR A 36 -1.48 -1.41 -8.36
CA TYR A 36 -2.34 -2.36 -9.05
C TYR A 36 -1.54 -3.50 -9.70
N GLU A 37 -0.43 -3.20 -10.35
CA GLU A 37 0.45 -4.18 -10.98
C GLU A 37 1.03 -5.17 -9.95
N CYS A 38 1.47 -4.67 -8.80
CA CYS A 38 2.10 -5.46 -7.74
C CYS A 38 1.14 -5.83 -6.59
N LEU A 39 -0.17 -5.65 -6.73
CA LEU A 39 -1.13 -5.78 -5.61
C LEU A 39 -0.99 -7.10 -4.83
N ARG A 40 -0.74 -8.20 -5.56
CA ARG A 40 -0.61 -9.56 -4.99
C ARG A 40 0.62 -9.73 -4.11
N GLU A 41 1.60 -8.85 -4.21
CA GLU A 41 2.83 -8.86 -3.42
C GLU A 41 2.62 -8.23 -2.03
N PHE A 42 1.52 -7.49 -1.84
CA PHE A 42 1.23 -6.81 -0.58
C PHE A 42 0.39 -7.67 0.37
N LEU A 43 0.69 -7.52 1.65
CA LEU A 43 -0.11 -7.98 2.77
C LEU A 43 -0.56 -6.75 3.55
N VAL A 44 -1.81 -6.78 4.03
CA VAL A 44 -2.37 -5.75 4.89
C VAL A 44 -2.71 -6.35 6.24
N VAL A 45 -2.56 -5.52 7.28
CA VAL A 45 -3.00 -5.84 8.63
C VAL A 45 -4.31 -5.10 8.86
N GLU A 46 -5.35 -5.84 9.22
CA GLU A 46 -6.63 -5.31 9.67
C GLU A 46 -6.84 -5.65 11.16
N GLU A 47 -7.67 -4.88 11.84
CA GLU A 47 -8.06 -5.16 13.23
C GLU A 47 -9.03 -6.34 13.33
#